data_AF-A0A085W5T1-F1
#
_entry.id   AF-A0A085W5T1-F1
#
_cell.length_a   1.000
_cell.length_b   1.000
_cell.length_c   1.000
_cell.angle_alpha   90.00
_cell.angle_beta   90.00
_cell.angle_gamma   90.00
#
_symmetry.space_group_name_H-M   'P 1'
#
loop_
_entity.id
_entity.type
_entity.pdbx_description
1 polymer ?
#
loop_
_entity_poly.entity_id
_entity_poly.type
_entity_poly.pdbx_seq_one_letter_code
_entity_poly.pdbx_strand_id
1 'polypeptide(L)'
;MNLEHWKIVFAQYRQTRALLDQWLPAETSRSEERTQVLVGRAGLAQLQQQLLVALDGLRSGLGSHYRSEEVDDALRPFIYLLDERVLLRLAEAEQYDWPPLQRHLRGEEGGGDLFFELADQKLNQPGASPLVFELLHFCLTAGFGGRYLGNTAKLREYKQRLGARIVTPEPAPAAPPAATNARPLLYEFPARYYAGACLCFLGLQGLLWWLSN
;
A
#
# COMPACT_ATOMS: atom_id res chain seq x y z
N MET A 1 -6.24 10.41 10.82
CA MET A 1 -7.16 9.31 11.15
C MET A 1 -6.53 8.37 12.18
N ASN A 2 -7.34 7.62 12.94
CA ASN A 2 -6.83 6.65 13.93
C ASN A 2 -6.12 5.48 13.22
N LEU A 3 -5.16 4.85 13.89
CA LEU A 3 -4.39 3.71 13.38
C LEU A 3 -5.31 2.55 12.96
N GLU A 4 -6.43 2.37 13.66
CA GLU A 4 -7.43 1.33 13.36
C GLU A 4 -8.08 1.51 11.99
N HIS A 5 -8.47 2.72 11.59
CA HIS A 5 -9.07 2.93 10.27
C HIS A 5 -8.05 2.76 9.14
N TRP A 6 -6.79 3.16 9.37
CA TRP A 6 -5.72 2.90 8.40
C TRP A 6 -5.51 1.40 8.19
N LYS A 7 -5.61 0.58 9.23
CA LYS A 7 -5.59 -0.89 9.09
C LYS A 7 -6.73 -1.38 8.20
N ILE A 8 -7.95 -0.86 8.38
CA ILE A 8 -9.10 -1.21 7.54
C ILE A 8 -8.82 -0.89 6.07
N VAL A 9 -8.41 0.35 5.77
CA VAL A 9 -8.11 0.79 4.39
C VAL A 9 -6.99 -0.05 3.77
N PHE A 10 -5.90 -0.29 4.49
CA PHE A 10 -4.78 -1.08 3.97
C PHE A 10 -5.12 -2.56 3.80
N ALA A 11 -5.86 -3.16 4.73
CA ALA A 11 -6.31 -4.54 4.63
C ALA A 11 -7.20 -4.71 3.40
N GLN A 12 -8.15 -3.79 3.20
CA GLN A 12 -9.05 -3.85 2.07
C GLN A 12 -8.33 -3.62 0.75
N TYR A 13 -7.43 -2.63 0.68
CA TYR A 13 -6.61 -2.41 -0.51
C TYR A 13 -5.73 -3.61 -0.85
N ARG A 14 -5.15 -4.29 0.16
CA ARG A 14 -4.36 -5.50 -0.05
C ARG A 14 -5.22 -6.65 -0.59
N GLN A 15 -6.42 -6.84 -0.04
CA GLN A 15 -7.36 -7.84 -0.54
C GLN A 15 -7.73 -7.54 -2.00
N THR A 16 -8.07 -6.29 -2.31
CA THR A 16 -8.40 -5.88 -3.68
C THR A 16 -7.22 -6.09 -4.63
N ARG A 17 -6.00 -5.75 -4.22
CA ARG A 17 -4.80 -6.00 -5.02
C ARG A 17 -4.59 -7.49 -5.29
N ALA A 18 -4.80 -8.35 -4.30
CA ALA A 18 -4.73 -9.79 -4.48
C ALA A 18 -5.77 -10.32 -5.48
N LEU A 19 -6.99 -9.76 -5.49
CA LEU A 19 -8.00 -10.08 -6.51
C LEU A 19 -7.53 -9.65 -7.91
N LEU A 20 -6.99 -8.43 -8.05
CA LEU A 20 -6.45 -7.99 -9.33
C LEU A 20 -5.30 -8.88 -9.81
N ASP A 21 -4.41 -9.31 -8.91
CA ASP A 21 -3.30 -10.20 -9.22
C ASP A 21 -3.76 -11.63 -9.59
N GLN A 22 -4.90 -12.07 -9.07
CA GLN A 22 -5.49 -13.35 -9.42
C GLN A 22 -6.16 -13.33 -10.81
N TRP A 23 -6.86 -12.25 -11.15
CA TRP A 23 -7.70 -12.18 -12.35
C TRP A 23 -7.01 -11.56 -13.55
N LEU A 24 -6.07 -10.63 -13.32
CA LEU A 24 -5.48 -9.82 -14.38
C LEU A 24 -4.00 -10.16 -14.57
N PRO A 25 -3.46 -10.03 -15.80
CA PRO A 25 -2.03 -10.13 -16.05
C PRO A 25 -1.23 -9.18 -15.16
N ALA A 26 -0.01 -9.55 -14.79
CA ALA A 26 0.87 -8.72 -13.99
C ALA A 26 1.09 -7.34 -14.64
N GLU A 27 1.33 -6.30 -13.82
CA GLU A 27 1.69 -4.97 -14.32
C GLU A 27 3.03 -5.06 -15.10
N THR A 28 2.99 -5.16 -16.42
CA THR A 28 4.21 -5.21 -17.25
C THR A 28 4.85 -3.83 -17.30
N SER A 29 6.17 -3.73 -17.08
CA SER A 29 6.92 -2.53 -17.48
C SER A 29 6.75 -2.33 -18.99
N ARG A 30 6.46 -1.09 -19.39
CA ARG A 30 5.99 -0.58 -20.70
C ARG A 30 6.66 -1.10 -22.00
N SER A 31 7.61 -2.03 -21.95
CA SER A 31 8.50 -2.38 -23.06
C SER A 31 8.54 -3.85 -23.50
N GLU A 32 7.91 -4.78 -22.79
CA GLU A 32 7.86 -6.20 -23.20
C GLU A 32 6.53 -6.51 -23.88
N GLU A 33 6.59 -7.26 -24.99
CA GLU A 33 5.44 -7.65 -25.80
C GLU A 33 4.32 -8.19 -24.90
N ARG A 34 3.22 -7.44 -24.83
CA ARG A 34 2.04 -7.81 -24.04
C ARG A 34 1.53 -9.13 -24.58
N THR A 35 1.84 -10.23 -23.91
CA THR A 35 1.05 -11.46 -24.06
C THR A 35 -0.29 -11.15 -23.40
N GLN A 36 -1.21 -10.60 -24.18
CA GLN A 36 -2.52 -10.13 -23.72
C GLN A 36 -3.37 -11.36 -23.43
N VAL A 37 -3.27 -11.88 -22.20
CA VAL A 37 -4.20 -12.90 -21.71
C VAL A 37 -5.55 -12.21 -21.56
N LEU A 38 -6.51 -12.65 -22.37
CA LEU A 38 -7.88 -12.17 -22.34
C LEU A 38 -8.62 -12.85 -21.18
N VAL A 39 -9.32 -12.05 -20.38
CA VAL A 39 -10.10 -12.51 -19.22
C VAL A 39 -11.50 -12.99 -19.65
N GLY A 40 -12.04 -12.35 -20.69
CA GLY A 40 -13.39 -12.55 -21.19
C GLY A 40 -14.46 -11.86 -20.35
N ARG A 41 -15.57 -11.47 -21.00
CA ARG A 41 -16.70 -10.73 -20.38
C ARG A 41 -17.22 -11.34 -19.09
N ALA A 42 -17.36 -12.67 -19.04
CA ALA A 42 -17.84 -13.37 -17.85
C ALA A 42 -16.85 -13.23 -16.68
N GLY A 43 -15.55 -13.33 -16.95
CA GLY A 43 -14.51 -13.13 -15.94
C GLY A 43 -14.45 -11.67 -15.46
N LEU A 44 -14.60 -10.70 -16.37
CA LEU A 44 -14.69 -9.28 -16.01
C LEU A 44 -15.90 -8.98 -15.11
N ALA A 45 -17.07 -9.54 -15.44
CA ALA A 45 -18.25 -9.40 -14.60
C ALA A 45 -18.04 -10.04 -13.21
N GLN A 46 -17.40 -11.20 -13.14
CA GLN A 46 -17.10 -11.84 -11.86
C GLN A 46 -16.08 -11.04 -11.03
N LEU A 47 -15.03 -10.51 -11.66
CA LEU A 47 -14.08 -9.61 -11.03
C LEU A 47 -14.79 -8.38 -10.48
N GLN A 48 -15.66 -7.74 -11.27
CA GLN A 48 -16.46 -6.60 -10.84
C GLN A 48 -17.27 -6.93 -9.58
N GLN A 49 -17.98 -8.06 -9.55
CA GLN A 49 -18.75 -8.49 -8.37
C GLN A 49 -17.86 -8.66 -7.13
N GLN A 50 -16.67 -9.25 -7.27
CA GLN A 50 -15.74 -9.39 -6.15
C GLN A 50 -15.20 -8.04 -5.66
N LEU A 51 -14.95 -7.10 -6.57
CA LEU A 51 -14.55 -5.74 -6.22
C LEU A 51 -15.67 -4.98 -5.50
N LEU A 52 -16.94 -5.17 -5.91
CA LEU A 52 -18.09 -4.57 -5.22
C LEU A 52 -18.22 -5.11 -3.78
N VAL A 53 -18.06 -6.41 -3.57
CA VAL A 53 -18.05 -7.02 -2.23
C VAL A 53 -16.91 -6.45 -1.37
N ALA A 54 -15.72 -6.29 -1.96
CA ALA A 54 -14.58 -5.68 -1.28
C ALA A 54 -14.84 -4.20 -0.90
N LEU A 55 -15.49 -3.44 -1.79
CA LEU A 55 -15.88 -2.06 -1.53
C LEU A 55 -16.93 -1.95 -0.43
N ASP A 56 -17.91 -2.87 -0.39
CA ASP A 56 -18.91 -2.91 0.67
C ASP A 56 -18.29 -3.23 2.05
N GLY A 57 -17.26 -4.10 2.06
CA GLY A 57 -16.42 -4.32 3.25
C GLY A 57 -15.73 -3.04 3.73
N LEU A 58 -15.17 -2.24 2.81
CA LEU A 58 -14.56 -0.95 3.15
C LEU A 58 -15.59 0.01 3.73
N ARG A 59 -16.75 0.13 3.07
CA ARG A 59 -17.85 1.01 3.45
C ARG A 59 -18.35 0.66 4.84
N SER A 60 -18.63 -0.62 5.10
CA SER A 60 -19.09 -1.10 6.40
C SER A 60 -18.04 -0.87 7.49
N GLY A 61 -16.76 -1.11 7.20
CA GLY A 61 -15.67 -0.87 8.13
C GLY A 61 -15.55 0.60 8.55
N LEU A 62 -15.60 1.52 7.57
CA LEU A 62 -15.53 2.97 7.84
C LEU A 62 -16.83 3.54 8.42
N GLY A 63 -17.98 3.02 8.01
CA GLY A 63 -19.32 3.46 8.44
C GLY A 63 -19.58 3.27 9.93
N SER A 64 -18.82 2.40 10.61
CA SER A 64 -18.87 2.27 12.07
C SER A 64 -18.28 3.48 12.82
N HIS A 65 -17.55 4.36 12.13
CA HIS A 65 -16.81 5.45 12.75
C HIS A 65 -17.10 6.84 12.16
N TYR A 66 -17.66 6.90 10.95
CA TYR A 66 -17.91 8.13 10.21
C TYR A 66 -19.37 8.20 9.76
N ARG A 67 -19.86 9.41 9.44
CA ARG A 67 -21.21 9.56 8.88
C ARG A 67 -21.27 8.97 7.48
N SER A 68 -22.44 8.44 7.08
CA SER A 68 -22.61 7.83 5.75
C SER A 68 -22.17 8.77 4.62
N GLU A 69 -22.54 10.05 4.69
CA GLU A 69 -22.16 11.05 3.67
C GLU A 69 -20.64 11.22 3.55
N GLU A 70 -19.92 11.21 4.67
CA GLU A 70 -18.46 11.35 4.68
C GLU A 70 -17.76 10.11 4.10
N VAL A 71 -18.29 8.92 4.43
CA VAL A 71 -17.79 7.66 3.88
C VAL A 71 -18.06 7.60 2.38
N ASP A 72 -19.26 7.93 1.95
CA ASP A 72 -19.65 7.88 0.54
C ASP A 72 -18.81 8.86 -0.31
N ASP A 73 -18.51 10.07 0.21
CA ASP A 73 -17.58 11.01 -0.43
C ASP A 73 -16.14 10.50 -0.45
N ALA A 74 -15.66 9.90 0.64
CA ALA A 74 -14.29 9.39 0.75
C ALA A 74 -14.03 8.11 -0.07
N LEU A 75 -15.08 7.33 -0.37
CA LEU A 75 -14.98 6.13 -1.20
C LEU A 75 -14.85 6.45 -2.69
N ARG A 76 -15.30 7.62 -3.16
CA ARG A 76 -15.22 8.00 -4.58
C ARG A 76 -13.80 7.89 -5.15
N PRO A 77 -12.77 8.52 -4.55
CA PRO A 77 -11.37 8.35 -4.97
C PRO A 77 -10.95 6.90 -5.15
N PHE A 78 -11.39 6.03 -4.22
CA PHE A 78 -11.00 4.63 -4.19
C PHE A 78 -11.68 3.84 -5.31
N ILE A 79 -12.95 4.12 -5.61
CA ILE A 79 -13.65 3.54 -6.77
C ILE A 79 -12.93 3.89 -8.07
N TYR A 80 -12.56 5.16 -8.26
CA TYR A 80 -11.84 5.60 -9.45
C TYR A 80 -10.45 4.94 -9.56
N LEU A 81 -9.75 4.76 -8.44
CA LEU A 81 -8.48 4.02 -8.39
C LEU A 81 -8.65 2.58 -8.86
N LEU A 82 -9.68 1.87 -8.42
CA LEU A 82 -9.90 0.48 -8.82
C LEU A 82 -10.19 0.35 -10.31
N ASP A 83 -11.08 1.20 -10.85
CA ASP A 83 -11.37 1.21 -12.28
C ASP A 83 -10.10 1.49 -13.10
N GLU A 84 -9.28 2.47 -12.70
CA GLU A 84 -8.01 2.75 -13.39
C GLU A 84 -7.05 1.56 -13.33
N ARG A 85 -6.95 0.88 -12.18
CA ARG A 85 -6.05 -0.28 -12.00
C ARG A 85 -6.45 -1.46 -12.86
N VAL A 86 -7.75 -1.69 -13.01
CA VAL A 86 -8.27 -2.73 -13.92
C VAL A 86 -7.95 -2.34 -15.36
N LEU A 87 -8.34 -1.14 -15.80
CA LEU A 87 -8.16 -0.69 -17.18
C LEU A 87 -6.69 -0.67 -17.62
N LEU A 88 -5.76 -0.28 -16.74
CA LEU A 88 -4.33 -0.28 -17.04
C LEU A 88 -3.73 -1.68 -17.26
N ARG A 89 -4.36 -2.73 -16.72
CA ARG A 89 -3.91 -4.12 -16.83
C ARG A 89 -4.65 -4.92 -17.90
N LEU A 90 -5.81 -4.44 -18.35
CA LEU A 90 -6.59 -5.08 -19.40
C LEU A 90 -5.96 -4.87 -20.79
N ALA A 91 -6.14 -5.88 -21.62
CA ALA A 91 -5.94 -5.78 -23.05
C ALA A 91 -6.83 -4.69 -23.65
N GLU A 92 -6.33 -3.96 -24.65
CA GLU A 92 -7.07 -2.85 -25.29
C GLU A 92 -8.43 -3.32 -25.84
N ALA A 93 -8.49 -4.54 -26.37
CA ALA A 93 -9.72 -5.16 -26.86
C ALA A 93 -10.79 -5.38 -25.77
N GLU A 94 -10.39 -5.51 -24.50
CA GLU A 94 -11.31 -5.78 -23.38
C GLU A 94 -11.63 -4.54 -22.54
N GLN A 95 -10.93 -3.42 -22.73
CA GLN A 95 -11.17 -2.21 -21.95
C GLN A 95 -12.61 -1.69 -22.11
N TYR A 96 -13.19 -1.80 -23.30
CA TYR A 96 -14.58 -1.42 -23.57
C TYR A 96 -15.60 -2.39 -22.95
N ASP A 97 -15.20 -3.63 -22.69
CA ASP A 97 -16.05 -4.66 -22.08
C ASP A 97 -16.02 -4.57 -20.54
N TRP A 98 -15.11 -3.79 -19.94
CA TRP A 98 -15.07 -3.56 -18.49
C TRP A 98 -16.32 -2.80 -18.03
N PRO A 99 -17.15 -3.37 -17.14
CA PRO A 99 -18.27 -2.65 -16.54
C PRO A 99 -17.77 -1.76 -15.39
N PRO A 100 -17.66 -0.43 -15.54
CA PRO A 100 -16.97 0.40 -14.57
C PRO A 100 -17.70 0.46 -13.22
N LEU A 101 -16.96 0.39 -12.12
CA LEU A 101 -17.49 0.48 -10.76
C LEU A 101 -18.10 1.86 -10.51
N GLN A 102 -17.48 2.92 -11.03
CA GLN A 102 -18.01 4.29 -10.95
C GLN A 102 -19.40 4.42 -11.60
N ARG A 103 -19.62 3.78 -12.76
CA ARG A 103 -20.92 3.77 -13.43
C ARG A 103 -21.94 3.02 -12.59
N HIS A 104 -21.56 1.84 -12.10
CA HIS A 104 -22.48 0.97 -11.40
C HIS A 104 -22.93 1.55 -10.05
N LEU A 105 -21.99 2.10 -9.27
CA LEU A 105 -22.26 2.59 -7.92
C LEU A 105 -22.77 4.03 -7.91
N ARG A 106 -22.39 4.84 -8.91
CA ARG A 106 -22.58 6.30 -8.88
C ARG A 106 -23.26 6.88 -10.11
N GLY A 107 -23.38 6.10 -11.20
CA GLY A 107 -23.82 6.63 -12.49
C GLY A 107 -22.84 7.64 -13.10
N GLU A 108 -21.58 7.63 -12.67
CA GLU A 108 -20.56 8.58 -13.12
C GLU A 108 -19.66 7.98 -14.20
N GLU A 109 -19.11 8.84 -15.06
CA GLU A 109 -18.08 8.54 -16.04
C GLU A 109 -16.91 9.51 -15.88
N GLY A 110 -15.72 9.15 -16.35
CA GLY A 110 -14.59 10.08 -16.34
C GLY A 110 -13.97 10.28 -14.95
N GLY A 111 -13.91 9.22 -14.13
CA GLY A 111 -13.31 9.24 -12.80
C GLY A 111 -11.91 9.86 -12.72
N GLY A 112 -11.14 9.81 -13.82
CA GLY A 112 -9.84 10.47 -13.95
C GLY A 112 -9.89 12.00 -13.80
N ASP A 113 -10.97 12.65 -14.21
CA ASP A 113 -11.20 14.09 -14.05
C ASP A 113 -11.94 14.38 -12.75
N LEU A 114 -13.02 13.63 -12.49
CA LEU A 114 -13.86 13.77 -11.28
C LEU A 114 -13.04 13.64 -9.98
N PHE A 115 -11.99 12.83 -9.99
CA PHE A 115 -11.06 12.73 -8.86
C PHE A 115 -10.44 14.08 -8.49
N PHE A 116 -9.90 14.81 -9.46
CA PHE A 116 -9.22 16.07 -9.21
C PHE A 116 -10.20 17.22 -9.00
N GLU A 117 -11.39 17.17 -9.62
CA GLU A 117 -12.49 18.08 -9.30
C GLU A 117 -12.92 17.94 -7.84
N LEU A 118 -13.10 16.71 -7.36
CA LEU A 118 -13.39 16.44 -5.95
C LEU A 118 -12.24 16.95 -5.05
N ALA A 119 -10.99 16.70 -5.43
CA ALA A 119 -9.83 17.17 -4.67
C ALA A 119 -9.82 18.70 -4.54
N ASP A 120 -9.99 19.42 -5.65
CA ASP A 120 -10.00 20.89 -5.64
C ASP A 120 -11.23 21.44 -4.90
N GLN A 121 -12.41 20.84 -5.07
CA GLN A 121 -13.62 21.20 -4.34
C GLN A 121 -13.39 21.11 -2.82
N LYS A 122 -12.88 19.96 -2.34
CA LYS A 122 -12.65 19.73 -0.91
C LYS A 122 -11.50 20.59 -0.36
N LEU A 123 -10.44 20.81 -1.14
CA LEU A 123 -9.34 21.71 -0.76
C LEU A 123 -9.80 23.16 -0.57
N ASN A 124 -10.82 23.60 -1.30
CA ASN A 124 -11.40 24.93 -1.18
C ASN A 124 -12.51 25.02 -0.13
N GLN A 125 -13.06 23.89 0.32
CA GLN A 125 -14.13 23.83 1.31
C GLN A 125 -13.58 23.86 2.75
N PRO A 126 -13.90 24.90 3.56
CA PRO A 126 -13.56 24.89 4.98
C PRO A 126 -14.33 23.79 5.72
N GLY A 127 -13.65 23.06 6.61
CA GLY A 127 -14.29 22.00 7.41
C GLY A 127 -14.61 20.71 6.64
N ALA A 128 -14.06 20.51 5.44
CA ALA A 128 -14.14 19.23 4.76
C ALA A 128 -13.57 18.09 5.63
N SER A 129 -14.22 16.93 5.58
CA SER A 129 -13.85 15.78 6.40
C SER A 129 -12.41 15.33 6.16
N PRO A 130 -11.58 15.15 7.21
CA PRO A 130 -10.20 14.66 7.07
C PRO A 130 -10.11 13.32 6.31
N LEU A 131 -11.13 12.46 6.46
CA LEU A 131 -11.19 11.15 5.80
C LEU A 131 -11.07 11.28 4.28
N VAL A 132 -11.72 12.28 3.67
CA VAL A 132 -11.69 12.47 2.22
C VAL A 132 -10.28 12.84 1.74
N PHE A 133 -9.58 13.72 2.48
CA PHE A 133 -8.20 14.08 2.17
C PHE A 133 -7.25 12.89 2.29
N GLU A 134 -7.45 12.06 3.32
CA GLU A 134 -6.65 10.86 3.55
C GLU A 134 -6.83 9.83 2.44
N LEU A 135 -8.06 9.58 1.99
CA LEU A 135 -8.35 8.65 0.90
C LEU A 135 -7.88 9.19 -0.46
N LEU A 136 -8.02 10.48 -0.74
CA LEU A 136 -7.44 11.13 -1.92
C LEU A 136 -5.91 10.99 -1.93
N HIS A 137 -5.26 11.32 -0.81
CA HIS A 137 -3.81 11.20 -0.68
C HIS A 137 -3.34 9.74 -0.81
N PHE A 138 -4.08 8.82 -0.20
CA PHE A 138 -3.85 7.38 -0.31
C PHE A 138 -3.91 6.92 -1.76
N CYS A 139 -4.95 7.29 -2.52
CA CYS A 139 -5.10 6.87 -3.91
C CYS A 139 -3.95 7.37 -4.80
N LEU A 140 -3.50 8.62 -4.62
CA LEU A 140 -2.32 9.13 -5.31
C LEU A 140 -1.04 8.36 -4.92
N THR A 141 -0.93 7.94 -3.66
CA THR A 141 0.21 7.16 -3.17
C THR A 141 0.19 5.71 -3.69
N ALA A 142 -1.00 5.12 -3.80
CA ALA A 142 -1.27 3.85 -4.47
C ALA A 142 -1.06 3.92 -6.00
N GLY A 143 -0.80 5.12 -6.54
CA GLY A 143 -0.36 5.36 -7.90
C GLY A 143 -1.47 5.79 -8.86
N PHE A 144 -2.60 6.28 -8.35
CA PHE A 144 -3.62 6.90 -9.20
C PHE A 144 -3.03 8.04 -10.04
N GLY A 145 -3.26 8.01 -11.36
CA GLY A 145 -2.80 9.02 -12.30
C GLY A 145 -3.91 9.93 -12.81
N GLY A 146 -5.08 9.37 -13.11
CA GLY A 146 -6.19 10.04 -13.77
C GLY A 146 -5.74 10.87 -14.97
N ARG A 147 -6.29 12.08 -15.11
CA ARG A 147 -5.93 13.03 -16.17
C ARG A 147 -4.46 13.47 -16.18
N TYR A 148 -3.73 13.26 -15.08
CA TYR A 148 -2.33 13.63 -14.92
C TYR A 148 -1.39 12.43 -15.04
N LEU A 149 -1.83 11.32 -15.63
CA LEU A 149 -0.98 10.17 -15.90
C LEU A 149 0.27 10.60 -16.71
N GLY A 150 1.46 10.35 -16.15
CA GLY A 150 2.74 10.79 -16.73
C GLY A 150 3.21 12.19 -16.31
N ASN A 151 2.34 13.04 -15.75
CA ASN A 151 2.73 14.34 -15.18
C ASN A 151 3.07 14.23 -13.69
N THR A 152 4.28 13.75 -13.40
CA THR A 152 4.74 13.51 -12.02
C THR A 152 4.82 14.78 -11.17
N ALA A 153 5.05 15.94 -11.77
CA ALA A 153 5.10 17.22 -11.08
C ALA A 153 3.71 17.61 -10.53
N LYS A 154 2.66 17.54 -11.36
CA LYS A 154 1.28 17.83 -10.93
C LYS A 154 0.80 16.84 -9.89
N LEU A 155 1.08 15.54 -10.06
CA LEU A 155 0.72 14.53 -9.07
C LEU A 155 1.40 14.78 -7.71
N ARG A 156 2.68 15.21 -7.71
CA ARG A 156 3.40 15.58 -6.49
C ARG A 156 2.82 16.81 -5.82
N GLU A 157 2.46 17.83 -6.60
CA GLU A 157 1.80 19.05 -6.11
C GLU A 157 0.48 18.71 -5.38
N TYR A 158 -0.39 17.90 -5.98
CA TYR A 158 -1.63 17.46 -5.34
C TYR A 158 -1.37 16.65 -4.07
N LYS A 159 -0.40 15.72 -4.08
CA LYS A 159 -0.01 14.97 -2.88
C LYS A 159 0.38 15.92 -1.74
N GLN A 160 1.18 16.95 -2.00
CA GLN A 160 1.59 17.93 -1.00
C GLN A 160 0.41 18.77 -0.49
N ARG A 161 -0.43 19.29 -1.38
CA ARG A 161 -1.61 20.10 -1.01
C ARG A 161 -2.59 19.31 -0.15
N LEU A 162 -2.85 18.05 -0.51
CA LEU A 162 -3.72 17.15 0.26
C LEU A 162 -3.08 16.77 1.60
N GLY A 163 -1.79 16.43 1.59
CA GLY A 163 -1.03 16.10 2.80
C GLY A 163 -1.03 17.22 3.84
N ALA A 164 -0.93 18.48 3.40
CA ALA A 164 -0.97 19.65 4.29
C ALA A 164 -2.33 19.85 5.00
N ARG A 165 -3.42 19.27 4.47
CA ARG A 165 -4.75 19.32 5.10
C ARG A 165 -5.00 18.17 6.08
N ILE A 166 -4.20 17.10 5.99
CA ILE A 166 -4.32 15.97 6.91
C ILE A 166 -3.69 16.40 8.24
N VAL A 167 -4.52 16.60 9.26
CA VAL A 167 -4.04 16.90 10.62
C VAL A 167 -3.21 15.71 11.09
N THR A 168 -1.89 15.88 11.05
CA THR A 168 -0.97 14.91 11.62
C THR A 168 -1.10 15.08 13.13
N PRO A 169 -1.53 14.05 13.89
CA PRO A 169 -1.46 14.12 15.35
C PRO A 169 -0.01 14.45 15.72
N GLU A 170 0.17 15.41 16.61
CA GLU A 170 1.50 15.82 17.07
C GLU A 170 2.27 14.54 17.43
N PRO A 171 3.47 14.31 16.83
CA PRO A 171 4.25 13.13 17.15
C PRO A 171 4.37 13.10 18.67
N ALA A 172 3.92 12.00 19.30
CA ALA A 172 4.04 11.84 20.73
C ALA A 172 5.46 12.28 21.13
N PRO A 173 5.62 13.17 22.13
CA PRO A 173 6.91 13.74 22.47
C PRO A 173 7.89 12.59 22.52
N ALA A 174 8.95 12.68 21.70
CA ALA A 174 9.93 11.62 21.57
C ALA A 174 10.27 11.18 22.99
N ALA A 175 9.97 9.90 23.30
CA ALA A 175 10.30 9.36 24.60
C ALA A 175 11.76 9.77 24.86
N PRO A 176 12.08 10.40 26.01
CA PRO A 176 13.43 10.85 26.29
C PRO A 176 14.33 9.68 25.92
N PRO A 177 15.37 9.90 25.10
CA PRO A 177 16.13 8.81 24.48
C PRO A 177 16.40 7.82 25.59
N ALA A 178 15.74 6.65 25.51
CA ALA A 178 15.91 5.63 26.52
C ALA A 178 17.41 5.45 26.54
N ALA A 179 18.03 5.84 27.66
CA ALA A 179 19.47 5.82 27.79
C ALA A 179 19.83 4.43 27.30
N THR A 180 20.44 4.39 26.12
CA THR A 180 20.78 3.15 25.48
C THR A 180 21.98 2.69 26.28
N ASN A 181 21.68 2.15 27.45
CA ASN A 181 22.42 1.09 28.09
C ASN A 181 22.21 -0.13 27.18
N ALA A 182 22.50 0.00 25.88
CA ALA A 182 23.07 -1.11 25.14
C ALA A 182 24.39 -1.32 25.85
N ARG A 183 24.35 -2.11 26.93
CA ARG A 183 25.48 -2.96 27.24
C ARG A 183 25.84 -3.56 25.90
N PRO A 184 27.06 -3.34 25.36
CA PRO A 184 27.46 -4.04 24.16
C PRO A 184 27.12 -5.50 24.41
N LEU A 185 26.47 -6.15 23.43
CA LEU A 185 26.33 -7.60 23.45
C LEU A 185 27.76 -8.13 23.43
N LEU A 186 28.36 -8.26 24.61
CA LEU A 186 29.63 -8.89 24.83
C LEU A 186 29.35 -10.34 24.49
N TYR A 187 29.67 -10.69 23.25
CA TYR A 187 29.77 -12.06 22.83
C TYR A 187 30.63 -12.76 23.90
N GLU A 188 30.04 -13.69 24.65
CA GLU A 188 30.79 -14.45 25.66
C GLU A 188 31.97 -15.10 24.95
N PHE A 189 33.18 -14.65 25.29
CA PHE A 189 34.38 -15.15 24.66
C PHE A 189 34.45 -16.67 24.89
N PRO A 190 34.55 -17.49 23.83
CA PRO A 190 34.48 -18.95 23.92
C PRO A 190 35.77 -19.55 24.52
N ALA A 191 36.12 -19.15 25.75
CA ALA A 191 37.37 -19.45 26.45
C ALA A 191 37.65 -20.95 26.56
N ARG A 192 36.60 -21.77 26.65
CA ARG A 192 36.69 -23.24 26.67
C ARG A 192 37.43 -23.82 25.44
N TYR A 193 37.23 -23.23 24.25
CA TYR A 193 37.87 -23.73 23.03
C TYR A 193 39.37 -23.37 22.99
N TYR A 194 39.73 -22.18 23.46
CA TYR A 194 41.14 -21.76 23.55
C TYR A 194 41.91 -22.51 24.64
N ALA A 195 41.27 -22.78 25.79
CA ALA A 195 41.86 -23.61 26.84
C ALA A 195 42.12 -25.05 26.33
N GLY A 196 41.16 -25.62 25.60
CA GLY A 196 41.33 -26.92 24.94
C GLY A 196 42.48 -26.92 23.93
N ALA A 197 42.57 -25.89 23.09
CA ALA A 197 43.66 -25.75 22.13
C ALA A 197 45.04 -25.64 22.80
N CYS A 198 45.17 -24.86 23.88
CA CYS A 198 46.41 -24.77 24.65
C CYS A 198 46.81 -26.11 25.27
N LEU A 199 45.85 -26.84 25.86
CA LEU A 199 46.11 -28.16 26.43
C LEU A 199 46.56 -29.17 25.36
N CYS A 200 45.94 -29.16 24.18
CA CYS A 200 46.38 -29.99 23.06
C CYS A 200 47.80 -29.65 22.62
N PHE A 201 48.14 -28.36 22.50
CA PHE A 201 49.50 -27.94 22.12
C PHE A 201 50.55 -28.36 23.14
N LEU A 202 50.29 -28.13 24.43
CA LEU A 202 51.20 -28.50 25.52
C LEU A 202 51.33 -30.02 25.66
N GLY A 203 50.22 -30.76 25.52
CA GLY A 203 50.22 -32.21 25.52
C GLY A 203 51.02 -32.80 24.36
N LEU A 204 50.84 -32.26 23.14
CA LEU A 204 51.62 -32.67 21.98
C LEU A 204 53.11 -32.38 22.19
N GLN A 205 53.46 -31.20 22.71
CA GLN A 205 54.85 -30.86 23.01
C GLN A 205 55.47 -31.79 24.06
N GLY A 206 54.76 -32.06 25.17
CA GLY A 206 55.21 -33.01 26.18
C GLY A 206 55.41 -34.42 25.63
N LEU A 207 54.51 -34.89 24.77
CA LEU A 207 54.61 -36.18 24.10
C LEU A 207 55.83 -36.25 23.16
N LEU A 208 56.04 -35.21 22.35
CA LEU A 208 57.20 -35.11 21.45
C LEU A 208 58.51 -35.06 22.23
N TRP A 209 58.55 -34.33 23.34
CA TRP A 209 59.71 -34.27 24.22
C TRP A 209 60.01 -35.63 24.87
N TRP A 210 58.98 -36.35 25.32
CA TRP A 210 59.14 -37.71 25.87
C TRP A 210 59.60 -38.73 24.83
N LEU A 211 59.12 -38.64 23.59
CA LEU A 211 59.58 -39.50 22.49
C LEU A 211 61.01 -39.18 22.03
N SER A 212 61.49 -37.96 22.31
CA SER A 212 62.82 -37.49 21.92
C SER A 212 63.92 -37.78 22.95
N ASN A 213 63.58 -38.25 24.15
CA ASN A 213 64.49 -38.46 25.28
C ASN A 213 64.44 -39.91 25.76
#